data_AF-A0A2H9QIL6-F1
#
_entry.id   AF-A0A2H9QIL6-F1
#
_cell.length_a   1.000
_cell.length_b   1.000
_cell.length_c   1.000
_cell.angle_alpha   90.00
_cell.angle_beta   90.00
_cell.angle_gamma   90.00
#
_symmetry.space_group_name_H-M   'P 1'
#
loop_
_entity.id
_entity.type
_entity.pdbx_description
1 polymer ?
#
loop_
_entity_poly.entity_id
_entity_poly.type
_entity_poly.pdbx_seq_one_letter_code
_entity_poly.pdbx_strand_id
1 'polypeptide(L)'
;MKFLRDKLKPRLYQEKILNDCVKSNCLVVLPTGLGKTIIALMLSIHSLKDSRKVLFLAPTKPLVEQHRMTFKEYFESEENELLSVSGETSPDERKELYNKAVIIFATPQTIENDLLTRRLELNGVNLVIFDECHRGVGEYAYTFISKVYKQQNPKGKVLGLSASPGSNAEKIMEVCRNLNLNNVVNMDEDDEHVKPYVKEKEIIKIETVLPAELKKIKDKLEVVLKKKLLQLKHKGLIGTIDINKVNKRLFLGIQADLQGKLRSGGKDADVFENISLTAEVIKVLYALELLQTQGVKPLINYFQKMKQQLRVKANRSLFADADFREAVRETFDIEGVAEHPKFEKLKEIITSNLGGNAKFIVFTQYRNTGKRIVKFLKDLKNVHPVLFIGQQGKDGLTQKQQLKVVKDFDEGIFNVLVATSVAEEGLHIPSVDYAVFFEPVPSGLRMIQRRGRVGRTKVGKVLVMYTKDCIDEKYLYVSRAKEKMMKTAINNVKEVIKSRKQRRIEDF
;
A
#
# COMPACT_ATOMS: atom_id res chain seq x y z
N MET A 1 -16.00 -31.92 10.98
CA MET A 1 -16.19 -30.47 11.25
C MET A 1 -17.57 -30.11 10.74
N LYS A 2 -18.54 -29.75 11.60
CA LYS A 2 -19.98 -29.63 11.25
C LYS A 2 -20.33 -28.51 10.23
N PHE A 3 -19.35 -27.72 9.79
CA PHE A 3 -19.55 -26.54 8.93
C PHE A 3 -18.57 -26.48 7.73
N LEU A 4 -17.83 -27.56 7.46
CA LEU A 4 -16.84 -27.56 6.40
C LEU A 4 -17.29 -28.48 5.27
N ARG A 5 -17.46 -27.92 4.07
CA ARG A 5 -17.70 -28.72 2.86
C ARG A 5 -16.47 -29.58 2.55
N ASP A 6 -16.69 -30.81 2.10
CA ASP A 6 -15.65 -31.82 1.80
C ASP A 6 -14.60 -31.40 0.75
N LYS A 7 -14.78 -30.25 0.11
CA LYS A 7 -13.86 -29.71 -0.92
C LYS A 7 -12.58 -29.09 -0.34
N LEU A 8 -12.54 -28.69 0.94
CA LEU A 8 -11.36 -28.05 1.50
C LEU A 8 -10.37 -29.10 2.04
N LYS A 9 -9.17 -29.17 1.43
CA LYS A 9 -8.02 -29.89 1.98
C LYS A 9 -6.96 -28.88 2.45
N PRO A 10 -6.90 -28.57 3.76
CA PRO A 10 -5.90 -27.65 4.29
C PRO A 10 -4.48 -28.15 4.03
N ARG A 11 -3.55 -27.23 3.79
CA ARG A 11 -2.13 -27.55 3.69
C ARG A 11 -1.54 -27.68 5.09
N LEU A 12 -0.53 -28.54 5.27
CA LEU A 12 0.09 -28.82 6.58
C LEU A 12 0.53 -27.53 7.31
N TYR A 13 1.10 -26.56 6.60
CA TYR A 13 1.50 -25.29 7.22
C TYR A 13 0.30 -24.46 7.72
N GLN A 14 -0.86 -24.54 7.04
CA GLN A 14 -2.09 -23.87 7.46
C GLN A 14 -2.65 -24.50 8.73
N GLU A 15 -2.56 -25.83 8.88
CA GLU A 15 -2.94 -26.55 10.09
C GLU A 15 -2.01 -26.22 11.27
N LYS A 16 -0.69 -26.14 11.02
CA LYS A 16 0.28 -25.68 12.03
C LYS A 16 -0.05 -24.28 12.54
N ILE A 17 -0.32 -23.34 11.62
CA ILE A 17 -0.72 -21.97 11.99
C ILE A 17 -2.04 -21.99 12.78
N LEU A 18 -3.03 -22.78 12.33
CA LEU A 18 -4.32 -22.90 13.03
C LEU A 18 -4.14 -23.36 14.48
N ASN A 19 -3.28 -24.34 14.74
CA ASN A 19 -3.01 -24.84 16.09
C ASN A 19 -2.47 -23.75 17.03
N ASP A 20 -1.62 -22.85 16.52
CA ASP A 20 -1.15 -21.69 17.29
C ASP A 20 -2.28 -20.67 17.55
N CYS A 21 -3.12 -20.42 16.56
CA CYS A 21 -4.27 -19.51 16.65
C CYS A 21 -5.38 -20.02 17.59
N VAL A 22 -5.58 -21.34 17.67
CA VAL A 22 -6.49 -21.94 18.66
C VAL A 22 -5.99 -21.68 20.08
N LYS A 23 -4.68 -21.74 20.31
CA LYS A 23 -4.08 -21.54 21.65
C LYS A 23 -3.97 -20.06 22.04
N SER A 24 -3.75 -19.15 21.09
CA SER A 24 -3.36 -17.77 21.39
C SER A 24 -3.90 -16.74 20.38
N ASN A 25 -3.87 -15.46 20.72
CA ASN A 25 -4.25 -14.39 19.79
C ASN A 25 -3.05 -14.11 18.88
N CYS A 26 -3.15 -14.48 17.61
CA CYS A 26 -2.00 -14.52 16.71
C CYS A 26 -2.00 -13.36 15.71
N LEU A 27 -0.83 -12.75 15.54
CA LEU A 27 -0.44 -12.11 14.29
C LEU A 27 0.09 -13.19 13.35
N VAL A 28 -0.64 -13.48 12.27
CA VAL A 28 -0.20 -14.38 11.21
C VAL A 28 0.39 -13.56 10.06
N VAL A 29 1.69 -13.73 9.85
CA VAL A 29 2.44 -13.17 8.73
C VAL A 29 2.68 -14.27 7.72
N LEU A 30 2.00 -14.18 6.58
CA LEU A 30 2.08 -15.18 5.53
C LEU A 30 2.02 -14.49 4.15
N PRO A 31 2.87 -14.87 3.18
CA PRO A 31 2.81 -14.31 1.83
C PRO A 31 1.41 -14.34 1.19
N THR A 32 1.21 -13.43 0.25
CA THR A 32 -0.02 -13.34 -0.57
C THR A 32 -0.20 -14.60 -1.41
N GLY A 33 -1.45 -15.07 -1.55
CA GLY A 33 -1.76 -16.28 -2.32
C GLY A 33 -1.62 -17.61 -1.57
N LEU A 34 -1.11 -17.62 -0.34
CA LEU A 34 -0.94 -18.84 0.46
C LEU A 34 -2.13 -19.18 1.38
N GLY A 35 -3.28 -18.54 1.17
CA GLY A 35 -4.53 -18.90 1.85
C GLY A 35 -4.69 -18.37 3.27
N LYS A 36 -4.30 -17.11 3.55
CA LYS A 36 -4.62 -16.44 4.83
C LYS A 36 -6.12 -16.49 5.17
N THR A 37 -6.98 -16.29 4.18
CA THR A 37 -8.45 -16.40 4.32
C THR A 37 -8.90 -17.81 4.71
N ILE A 38 -8.21 -18.86 4.25
CA ILE A 38 -8.51 -20.24 4.63
C ILE A 38 -8.17 -20.50 6.11
N ILE A 39 -7.06 -19.94 6.61
CA ILE A 39 -6.71 -20.01 8.04
C ILE A 39 -7.79 -19.31 8.89
N ALA A 40 -8.25 -18.13 8.45
CA ALA A 40 -9.35 -17.44 9.10
C ALA A 40 -10.63 -18.29 9.11
N LEU A 41 -11.02 -18.88 7.98
CA LEU A 41 -12.19 -19.75 7.87
C LEU A 41 -12.11 -20.93 8.85
N MET A 42 -10.98 -21.64 8.89
CA MET A 42 -10.81 -22.79 9.80
C MET A 42 -10.90 -22.36 11.27
N LEU A 43 -10.31 -21.22 11.63
CA LEU A 43 -10.41 -20.68 12.99
C LEU A 43 -11.84 -20.23 13.31
N SER A 44 -12.56 -19.64 12.35
CA SER A 44 -13.98 -19.31 12.48
C SER A 44 -14.79 -20.56 12.80
N ILE A 45 -14.68 -21.62 11.99
CA ILE A 45 -15.36 -22.90 12.22
C ILE A 45 -15.05 -23.48 13.60
N HIS A 46 -13.78 -23.41 14.04
CA HIS A 46 -13.39 -23.85 15.37
C HIS A 46 -14.05 -23.01 16.48
N SER A 47 -14.12 -21.69 16.30
CA SER A 47 -14.68 -20.76 17.29
C SER A 47 -16.21 -20.78 17.40
N LEU A 48 -16.90 -21.31 16.38
CA LEU A 48 -18.36 -21.41 16.30
C LEU A 48 -18.95 -22.59 17.08
N LYS A 49 -18.12 -23.47 17.67
CA LYS A 49 -18.59 -24.65 18.44
C LYS A 49 -19.47 -24.31 19.65
N ASP A 50 -19.42 -23.08 20.16
CA ASP A 50 -20.18 -22.61 21.33
C ASP A 50 -21.30 -21.59 20.98
N SER A 51 -21.86 -21.64 19.77
CA SER A 51 -23.03 -20.84 19.34
C SER A 51 -22.86 -19.30 19.46
N ARG A 52 -21.69 -18.75 19.08
CA ARG A 52 -21.42 -17.30 19.10
C ARG A 52 -21.03 -16.78 17.72
N LYS A 53 -20.94 -15.47 17.54
CA LYS A 53 -20.68 -14.82 16.24
C LYS A 53 -19.19 -14.66 15.94
N VAL A 54 -18.84 -14.55 14.66
CA VAL A 54 -17.52 -14.15 14.18
C VAL A 54 -17.62 -12.80 13.48
N LEU A 55 -16.69 -11.89 13.76
CA LEU A 55 -16.56 -10.62 13.06
C LEU A 55 -15.28 -10.63 12.20
N PHE A 56 -15.43 -10.55 10.89
CA PHE A 56 -14.35 -10.43 9.93
C PHE A 56 -14.27 -8.99 9.42
N LEU A 57 -13.17 -8.31 9.70
CA LEU A 57 -12.94 -6.94 9.27
C LEU A 57 -11.92 -6.90 8.14
N ALA A 58 -12.25 -6.18 7.07
CA ALA A 58 -11.32 -5.92 5.98
C ALA A 58 -11.36 -4.44 5.54
N PRO A 59 -10.22 -3.83 5.13
CA PRO A 59 -10.14 -2.38 4.95
C PRO A 59 -11.04 -1.78 3.87
N THR A 60 -11.53 -2.57 2.92
CA THR A 60 -12.30 -2.08 1.77
C THR A 60 -13.50 -2.98 1.48
N LYS A 61 -14.60 -2.41 0.96
CA LYS A 61 -15.80 -3.18 0.60
C LYS A 61 -15.53 -4.32 -0.38
N PRO A 62 -14.67 -4.17 -1.41
CA PRO A 62 -14.35 -5.30 -2.28
C PRO A 62 -13.64 -6.47 -1.57
N LEU A 63 -12.79 -6.21 -0.56
CA LEU A 63 -12.20 -7.29 0.25
C LEU A 63 -13.24 -8.00 1.11
N VAL A 64 -14.13 -7.22 1.73
CA VAL A 64 -15.24 -7.74 2.52
C VAL A 64 -16.02 -8.77 1.70
N GLU A 65 -16.43 -8.39 0.47
CA GLU A 65 -17.19 -9.30 -0.39
C GLU A 65 -16.34 -10.47 -0.91
N GLN A 66 -15.06 -10.23 -1.24
CA GLN A 66 -14.16 -11.30 -1.67
C GLN A 66 -13.99 -12.37 -0.59
N HIS A 67 -13.77 -11.97 0.66
CA HIS A 67 -13.65 -12.91 1.78
C HIS A 67 -14.98 -13.60 2.05
N ARG A 68 -16.11 -12.89 1.99
CA ARG A 68 -17.44 -13.47 2.13
C ARG A 68 -17.71 -14.56 1.09
N MET A 69 -17.40 -14.29 -0.18
CA MET A 69 -17.55 -15.27 -1.26
C MET A 69 -16.62 -16.47 -1.09
N THR A 70 -15.39 -16.26 -0.60
CA THR A 70 -14.47 -17.36 -0.25
C THR A 70 -15.06 -18.21 0.87
N PHE A 71 -15.62 -17.59 1.92
CA PHE A 71 -16.28 -18.33 3.01
C PHE A 71 -17.50 -19.09 2.49
N LYS A 72 -18.34 -18.48 1.65
CA LYS A 72 -19.53 -19.11 1.04
C LYS A 72 -19.18 -20.36 0.21
N GLU A 73 -17.99 -20.41 -0.37
CA GLU A 73 -17.52 -21.56 -1.14
C GLU A 73 -17.31 -22.81 -0.26
N TYR A 74 -16.79 -22.65 0.96
CA TYR A 74 -16.30 -23.74 1.82
C TYR A 74 -17.09 -23.92 3.12
N PHE A 75 -17.75 -22.88 3.60
CA PHE A 75 -18.58 -22.90 4.81
C PHE A 75 -19.95 -23.47 4.48
N GLU A 76 -20.34 -24.51 5.21
CA GLU A 76 -21.63 -25.17 5.07
C GLU A 76 -22.65 -24.48 5.98
N SER A 77 -23.36 -23.50 5.42
CA SER A 77 -24.45 -22.77 6.07
C SER A 77 -25.52 -22.33 5.08
N GLU A 78 -26.67 -21.92 5.61
CA GLU A 78 -27.62 -21.13 4.84
C GLU A 78 -27.02 -19.77 4.45
N GLU A 79 -27.46 -19.20 3.33
CA GLU A 79 -26.96 -17.89 2.83
C GLU A 79 -27.15 -16.75 3.85
N ASN A 80 -28.16 -16.87 4.71
CA ASN A 80 -28.53 -15.87 5.71
C ASN A 80 -27.57 -15.83 6.92
N GLU A 81 -26.60 -16.74 7.02
CA GLU A 81 -25.63 -16.79 8.12
C GLU A 81 -24.32 -16.05 7.82
N LEU A 82 -24.02 -15.78 6.53
CA LEU A 82 -22.81 -15.11 6.05
C LEU A 82 -23.13 -13.72 5.48
N LEU A 83 -23.25 -12.73 6.37
CA LEU A 83 -23.74 -11.40 6.00
C LEU A 83 -22.62 -10.38 5.89
N SER A 84 -22.62 -9.60 4.80
CA SER A 84 -21.79 -8.41 4.65
C SER A 84 -22.53 -7.17 5.10
N VAL A 85 -21.87 -6.32 5.88
CA VAL A 85 -22.43 -5.05 6.32
C VAL A 85 -21.55 -3.89 5.85
N SER A 86 -22.16 -2.88 5.22
CA SER A 86 -21.45 -1.71 4.71
C SER A 86 -22.21 -0.43 4.99
N GLY A 87 -21.57 0.73 4.79
CA GLY A 87 -22.21 2.04 4.94
C GLY A 87 -23.36 2.34 3.95
N GLU A 88 -23.60 1.50 2.95
CA GLU A 88 -24.78 1.61 2.06
C GLU A 88 -26.03 0.94 2.64
N THR A 89 -25.86 -0.02 3.55
CA THR A 89 -26.96 -0.69 4.25
C THR A 89 -27.56 0.26 5.28
N SER A 90 -28.89 0.38 5.33
CA SER A 90 -29.54 1.32 6.26
C SER A 90 -29.28 0.94 7.73
N PRO A 91 -29.21 1.89 8.68
CA PRO A 91 -28.92 1.57 10.08
C PRO A 91 -29.85 0.53 10.72
N ASP A 92 -31.13 0.56 10.38
CA ASP A 92 -32.14 -0.37 10.92
C ASP A 92 -31.93 -1.78 10.35
N GLU A 93 -31.71 -1.88 9.04
CA GLU A 93 -31.37 -3.13 8.37
C GLU A 93 -30.07 -3.73 8.92
N ARG A 94 -29.04 -2.92 9.22
CA ARG A 94 -27.80 -3.40 9.85
C ARG A 94 -28.05 -4.09 11.18
N LYS A 95 -28.94 -3.54 12.01
CA LYS A 95 -29.27 -4.12 13.32
C LYS A 95 -29.92 -5.50 13.17
N GLU A 96 -30.82 -5.66 12.20
CA GLU A 96 -31.42 -6.97 11.90
C GLU A 96 -30.40 -7.97 11.37
N LEU A 97 -29.52 -7.53 10.46
CA LEU A 97 -28.45 -8.37 9.91
C LEU A 97 -27.51 -8.86 11.01
N TYR A 98 -27.12 -7.99 11.95
CA TYR A 98 -26.28 -8.39 13.07
C TYR A 98 -26.92 -9.48 13.92
N ASN A 99 -28.24 -9.47 14.08
CA ASN A 99 -28.95 -10.49 14.87
C ASN A 99 -28.95 -11.85 14.18
N LYS A 100 -29.17 -11.87 12.86
CA LYS A 100 -29.26 -13.10 12.05
C LYS A 100 -27.89 -13.73 11.72
N ALA A 101 -26.85 -12.91 11.60
CA ALA A 101 -25.54 -13.37 11.13
C ALA A 101 -24.81 -14.27 12.13
N VAL A 102 -24.21 -15.35 11.62
CA VAL A 102 -23.21 -16.17 12.32
C VAL A 102 -21.82 -15.59 12.07
N ILE A 103 -21.54 -15.18 10.83
CA ILE A 103 -20.30 -14.50 10.44
C ILE A 103 -20.64 -13.17 9.77
N ILE A 104 -20.10 -12.09 10.35
CA ILE A 104 -20.28 -10.73 9.87
C ILE A 104 -19.01 -10.29 9.15
N PHE A 105 -19.13 -9.92 7.88
CA PHE A 105 -18.04 -9.30 7.12
C PHE A 105 -18.29 -7.80 7.02
N ALA A 106 -17.35 -6.96 7.45
CA ALA A 106 -17.59 -5.52 7.46
C ALA A 106 -16.33 -4.67 7.25
N THR A 107 -16.56 -3.43 6.79
CA THR A 107 -15.52 -2.41 6.80
C THR A 107 -15.37 -1.81 8.20
N PRO A 108 -14.15 -1.40 8.62
CA PRO A 108 -13.86 -1.07 10.00
C PRO A 108 -14.65 0.15 10.49
N GLN A 109 -14.78 1.16 9.64
CA GLN A 109 -15.53 2.39 9.94
C GLN A 109 -17.02 2.11 10.19
N THR A 110 -17.61 1.12 9.50
CA THR A 110 -19.02 0.76 9.72
C THR A 110 -19.23 0.19 11.12
N ILE A 111 -18.33 -0.71 11.54
CA ILE A 111 -18.38 -1.33 12.87
C ILE A 111 -18.07 -0.31 13.97
N GLU A 112 -17.07 0.55 13.78
CA GLU A 112 -16.75 1.64 14.72
C GLU A 112 -17.98 2.54 14.96
N ASN A 113 -18.62 3.00 13.88
CA ASN A 113 -19.82 3.82 13.98
C ASN A 113 -20.98 3.10 14.69
N ASP A 114 -21.21 1.82 14.38
CA ASP A 114 -22.29 1.05 15.00
C ASP A 114 -22.03 0.70 16.48
N LEU A 115 -20.76 0.61 16.89
CA LEU A 115 -20.38 0.51 18.30
C LEU A 115 -20.61 1.85 19.04
N LEU A 116 -20.17 2.97 18.45
CA LEU A 116 -20.35 4.32 19.03
C LEU A 116 -21.83 4.67 19.22
N THR A 117 -22.67 4.24 18.28
CA THR A 117 -24.13 4.45 18.31
C THR A 117 -24.90 3.34 19.01
N ARG A 118 -24.20 2.38 19.64
CA ARG A 118 -24.78 1.25 20.38
C ARG A 118 -25.77 0.39 19.57
N ARG A 119 -25.56 0.28 18.26
CA ARG A 119 -26.31 -0.63 17.39
C ARG A 119 -25.77 -2.05 17.40
N LEU A 120 -24.49 -2.20 17.76
CA LEU A 120 -23.79 -3.46 17.86
C LEU A 120 -23.09 -3.57 19.22
N GLU A 121 -23.12 -4.76 19.81
CA GLU A 121 -22.27 -5.15 20.93
C GLU A 121 -21.43 -6.36 20.53
N LEU A 122 -20.25 -6.50 21.14
CA LEU A 122 -19.27 -7.55 20.84
C LEU A 122 -19.17 -8.62 21.94
N ASN A 123 -19.98 -8.54 23.00
CA ASN A 123 -20.09 -9.57 24.05
C ASN A 123 -20.46 -10.96 23.47
N GLY A 124 -21.30 -11.00 22.44
CA GLY A 124 -21.70 -12.21 21.72
C GLY A 124 -20.75 -12.66 20.58
N VAL A 125 -19.59 -12.02 20.43
CA VAL A 125 -18.62 -12.31 19.37
C VAL A 125 -17.44 -13.13 19.93
N ASN A 126 -17.23 -14.35 19.44
CA ASN A 126 -16.14 -15.24 19.90
C ASN A 126 -14.79 -14.93 19.27
N LEU A 127 -14.80 -14.40 18.05
CA LEU A 127 -13.60 -14.17 17.27
C LEU A 127 -13.73 -12.87 16.47
N VAL A 128 -12.75 -11.99 16.60
CA VAL A 128 -12.55 -10.85 15.71
C VAL A 128 -11.32 -11.08 14.85
N ILE A 129 -11.50 -10.98 13.53
CA ILE A 129 -10.44 -11.14 12.53
C ILE A 129 -10.16 -9.79 11.90
N PHE A 130 -8.91 -9.35 11.98
CA PHE A 130 -8.42 -8.12 11.36
C PHE A 130 -7.60 -8.48 10.12
N ASP A 131 -8.16 -8.31 8.92
CA ASP A 131 -7.41 -8.41 7.67
C ASP A 131 -6.59 -7.15 7.42
N GLU A 132 -5.41 -7.30 6.83
CA GLU A 132 -4.38 -6.26 6.70
C GLU A 132 -4.15 -5.53 8.04
N CYS A 133 -3.97 -6.31 9.11
CA CYS A 133 -3.95 -5.84 10.50
C CYS A 133 -2.83 -4.83 10.80
N HIS A 134 -1.84 -4.69 9.91
CA HIS A 134 -0.79 -3.68 9.98
C HIS A 134 -1.33 -2.23 10.00
N ARG A 135 -2.61 -2.04 9.70
CA ARG A 135 -3.35 -0.77 9.84
C ARG A 135 -3.76 -0.43 11.27
N GLY A 136 -3.67 -1.37 12.22
CA GLY A 136 -4.05 -1.20 13.62
C GLY A 136 -3.11 -0.31 14.44
N VAL A 137 -2.83 0.89 13.97
CA VAL A 137 -1.98 1.91 14.61
C VAL A 137 -2.70 3.25 14.69
N GLY A 138 -2.35 4.08 15.66
CA GLY A 138 -2.97 5.40 15.86
C GLY A 138 -4.52 5.36 15.93
N GLU A 139 -5.15 6.35 15.29
CA GLU A 139 -6.61 6.54 15.28
C GLU A 139 -7.34 5.71 14.20
N TYR A 140 -6.73 4.65 13.67
CA TYR A 140 -7.44 3.79 12.73
C TYR A 140 -8.47 2.93 13.46
N ALA A 141 -9.69 2.83 12.92
CA ALA A 141 -10.86 2.15 13.51
C ALA A 141 -10.56 0.77 14.17
N TYR A 142 -9.60 -0.01 13.67
CA TYR A 142 -9.18 -1.26 14.31
C TYR A 142 -8.75 -1.09 15.77
N THR A 143 -8.06 -0.01 16.12
CA THR A 143 -7.57 0.23 17.49
C THR A 143 -8.75 0.43 18.45
N PHE A 144 -9.76 1.22 18.05
CA PHE A 144 -10.99 1.41 18.80
C PHE A 144 -11.80 0.11 18.93
N ILE A 145 -12.04 -0.60 17.82
CA ILE A 145 -12.82 -1.86 17.84
C ILE A 145 -12.17 -2.90 18.75
N SER A 146 -10.84 -3.07 18.65
CA SER A 146 -10.10 -4.01 19.51
C SER A 146 -10.22 -3.64 20.99
N LYS A 147 -10.13 -2.34 21.32
CA LYS A 147 -10.29 -1.85 22.70
C LYS A 147 -11.68 -2.18 23.25
N VAL A 148 -12.74 -1.87 22.49
CA VAL A 148 -14.13 -2.17 22.88
C VAL A 148 -14.34 -3.68 23.00
N TYR A 149 -13.81 -4.47 22.05
CA TYR A 149 -13.92 -5.92 22.07
C TYR A 149 -13.31 -6.52 23.33
N LYS A 150 -12.09 -6.09 23.69
CA LYS A 150 -11.41 -6.55 24.90
C LYS A 150 -12.16 -6.20 26.18
N GLN A 151 -12.85 -5.06 26.21
CA GLN A 151 -13.66 -4.64 27.35
C GLN A 151 -14.94 -5.49 27.49
N GLN A 152 -15.65 -5.72 26.38
CA GLN A 152 -16.92 -6.45 26.37
C GLN A 152 -16.75 -7.97 26.40
N ASN A 153 -15.64 -8.49 25.87
CA ASN A 153 -15.31 -9.91 25.86
C ASN A 153 -13.81 -10.15 26.12
N PRO A 154 -13.34 -10.10 27.39
CA PRO A 154 -11.93 -10.24 27.73
C PRO A 154 -11.29 -11.58 27.35
N LYS A 155 -12.10 -12.64 27.20
CA LYS A 155 -11.67 -13.98 26.77
C LYS A 155 -11.82 -14.20 25.26
N GLY A 156 -12.29 -13.19 24.54
CA GLY A 156 -12.50 -13.22 23.09
C GLY A 156 -11.21 -13.47 22.32
N LYS A 157 -11.31 -14.23 21.22
CA LYS A 157 -10.17 -14.54 20.35
C LYS A 157 -9.95 -13.44 19.33
N VAL A 158 -8.69 -13.19 19.01
CA VAL A 158 -8.30 -12.24 17.98
C VAL A 158 -7.31 -12.87 17.01
N LEU A 159 -7.55 -12.68 15.72
CA LEU A 159 -6.64 -13.05 14.64
C LEU A 159 -6.27 -11.81 13.83
N GLY A 160 -4.99 -11.48 13.74
CA GLY A 160 -4.46 -10.48 12.83
C GLY A 160 -3.84 -11.15 11.60
N LEU A 161 -4.25 -10.77 10.40
CA LEU A 161 -3.70 -11.27 9.14
C LEU A 161 -2.91 -10.16 8.43
N SER A 162 -1.68 -10.47 8.00
CA SER A 162 -0.92 -9.56 7.15
C SER A 162 0.06 -10.33 6.25
N ALA A 163 0.32 -9.82 5.05
CA ALA A 163 1.44 -10.31 4.24
C ALA A 163 2.77 -9.64 4.60
N SER A 164 2.69 -8.43 5.14
CA SER A 164 3.85 -7.60 5.41
C SER A 164 3.51 -6.60 6.53
N PRO A 165 3.80 -6.91 7.80
CA PRO A 165 3.43 -6.06 8.93
C PRO A 165 4.24 -4.77 9.05
N GLY A 166 5.27 -4.58 8.20
CA GLY A 166 6.11 -3.39 8.15
C GLY A 166 7.56 -3.66 8.51
N SER A 167 8.46 -2.70 8.26
CA SER A 167 9.91 -2.86 8.46
C SER A 167 10.45 -2.28 9.79
N ASN A 168 9.57 -1.94 10.73
CA ASN A 168 9.93 -1.33 12.01
C ASN A 168 9.30 -2.15 13.15
N ALA A 169 10.15 -2.71 14.03
CA ALA A 169 9.72 -3.59 15.11
C ALA A 169 8.80 -2.90 16.12
N GLU A 170 9.06 -1.63 16.47
CA GLU A 170 8.21 -0.86 17.39
C GLU A 170 6.80 -0.70 16.86
N LYS A 171 6.66 -0.42 15.54
CA LYS A 171 5.35 -0.32 14.89
C LYS A 171 4.62 -1.65 14.84
N ILE A 172 5.33 -2.76 14.56
CA ILE A 172 4.73 -4.10 14.62
C ILE A 172 4.28 -4.41 16.06
N MET A 173 5.09 -4.05 17.07
CA MET A 173 4.72 -4.18 18.48
C MET A 173 3.54 -3.29 18.86
N GLU A 174 3.42 -2.09 18.30
CA GLU A 174 2.25 -1.22 18.45
C GLU A 174 0.99 -1.92 17.92
N VAL A 175 1.02 -2.46 16.70
CA VAL A 175 -0.09 -3.27 16.14
C VAL A 175 -0.44 -4.42 17.07
N CYS A 176 0.54 -5.19 17.53
CA CYS A 176 0.29 -6.33 18.43
C CYS A 176 -0.37 -5.88 19.74
N ARG A 177 0.08 -4.76 20.33
CA ARG A 177 -0.52 -4.19 21.55
C ARG A 177 -1.96 -3.72 21.30
N ASN A 178 -2.17 -2.93 20.26
CA ASN A 178 -3.47 -2.33 19.95
C ASN A 178 -4.52 -3.40 19.63
N LEU A 179 -4.13 -4.45 18.90
CA LEU A 179 -5.02 -5.54 18.48
C LEU A 179 -5.03 -6.73 19.45
N ASN A 180 -4.40 -6.61 20.62
CA ASN A 180 -4.34 -7.67 21.64
C ASN A 180 -3.78 -9.01 21.10
N LEU A 181 -2.77 -8.94 20.23
CA LEU A 181 -2.05 -10.08 19.67
C LEU A 181 -0.85 -10.42 20.56
N ASN A 182 -0.79 -11.66 21.02
CA ASN A 182 0.20 -12.14 21.98
C ASN A 182 1.01 -13.32 21.44
N ASN A 183 0.93 -13.61 20.15
CA ASN A 183 1.79 -14.55 19.46
C ASN A 183 2.03 -14.07 18.02
N VAL A 184 3.21 -14.35 17.47
CA VAL A 184 3.56 -14.01 16.09
C VAL A 184 3.94 -15.30 15.37
N VAL A 185 3.10 -15.67 14.41
CA VAL A 185 3.30 -16.83 13.55
C VAL A 185 3.72 -16.31 12.19
N ASN A 186 4.96 -16.59 11.79
CA ASN A 186 5.52 -16.15 10.52
C ASN A 186 6.05 -17.36 9.77
N MET A 187 5.66 -17.48 8.49
CA MET A 187 6.23 -18.42 7.54
C MET A 187 6.46 -17.65 6.23
N ASP A 188 7.72 -17.52 5.81
CA ASP A 188 8.06 -16.78 4.60
C ASP A 188 8.12 -17.69 3.36
N GLU A 189 8.47 -17.12 2.20
CA GLU A 189 8.56 -17.88 0.95
C GLU A 189 9.66 -18.96 0.97
N ASP A 190 10.60 -18.89 1.93
CA ASP A 190 11.75 -19.79 2.06
C ASP A 190 11.49 -20.96 3.05
N ASP A 191 10.39 -20.92 3.82
CA ASP A 191 10.01 -21.99 4.77
C ASP A 191 9.74 -23.31 4.04
N GLU A 192 10.30 -24.41 4.56
CA GLU A 192 10.23 -25.76 3.97
C GLU A 192 8.80 -26.22 3.67
N HIS A 193 7.83 -25.86 4.52
CA HIS A 193 6.43 -26.27 4.35
C HIS A 193 5.67 -25.34 3.39
N VAL A 194 6.17 -24.13 3.15
CA VAL A 194 5.55 -23.12 2.30
C VAL A 194 6.13 -23.15 0.89
N LYS A 195 7.44 -23.33 0.76
CA LYS A 195 8.20 -23.34 -0.50
C LYS A 195 7.56 -24.20 -1.61
N PRO A 196 7.01 -25.41 -1.35
CA PRO A 196 6.36 -26.22 -2.39
C PRO A 196 5.13 -25.56 -3.03
N TYR A 197 4.54 -24.57 -2.35
CA TYR A 197 3.35 -23.85 -2.80
C TYR A 197 3.67 -22.45 -3.32
N VAL A 198 4.92 -22.02 -3.21
CA VAL A 198 5.39 -20.74 -3.74
C VAL A 198 5.93 -20.97 -5.14
N LYS A 199 5.31 -20.33 -6.13
CA LYS A 199 5.87 -20.30 -7.48
C LYS A 199 7.02 -19.30 -7.52
N GLU A 200 8.15 -19.71 -8.09
CA GLU A 200 9.29 -18.82 -8.30
C GLU A 200 8.86 -17.61 -9.15
N LYS A 201 9.29 -16.43 -8.70
CA LYS A 201 9.06 -15.16 -9.40
C LYS A 201 10.42 -14.62 -9.79
N GLU A 202 10.68 -14.54 -11.08
CA GLU A 202 11.87 -13.89 -11.58
C GLU A 202 11.71 -12.38 -11.43
N ILE A 203 12.57 -11.73 -10.63
CA ILE A 203 12.60 -10.28 -10.51
C ILE A 203 13.68 -9.73 -11.43
N ILE A 204 13.26 -9.13 -12.53
CA ILE A 204 14.13 -8.55 -13.54
C ILE A 204 14.19 -7.04 -13.31
N LYS A 205 15.39 -6.50 -13.10
CA LYS A 205 15.59 -5.05 -13.07
C LYS A 205 15.78 -4.55 -14.50
N ILE A 206 15.07 -3.49 -14.86
CA ILE A 206 15.19 -2.85 -16.17
C ILE A 206 15.73 -1.45 -15.95
N GLU A 207 16.97 -1.23 -16.36
CA GLU A 207 17.61 0.08 -16.28
C GLU A 207 17.22 0.96 -17.47
N THR A 208 17.06 2.26 -17.20
CA THR A 208 16.94 3.32 -18.21
C THR A 208 17.85 4.48 -17.83
N VAL A 209 18.23 5.33 -18.79
CA VAL A 209 19.10 6.49 -18.58
C VAL A 209 18.38 7.74 -19.05
N LEU A 210 18.45 8.83 -18.27
CA LEU A 210 17.85 10.11 -18.69
C LEU A 210 18.49 10.60 -20.01
N PRO A 211 17.69 10.98 -21.01
CA PRO A 211 18.16 11.69 -22.20
C PRO A 211 18.91 12.97 -21.83
N ALA A 212 19.79 13.43 -22.73
CA ALA A 212 20.66 14.59 -22.49
C ALA A 212 19.85 15.86 -22.17
N GLU A 213 18.70 16.02 -22.82
CA GLU A 213 17.76 17.13 -22.65
C GLU A 213 17.21 17.16 -21.21
N LEU A 214 16.76 16.02 -20.70
CA LEU A 214 16.22 15.91 -19.33
C LEU A 214 17.34 16.01 -18.30
N LYS A 215 18.52 15.46 -18.59
CA LYS A 215 19.69 15.56 -17.72
C LYS A 215 20.12 17.01 -17.53
N LYS A 216 20.14 17.82 -18.59
CA LYS A 216 20.46 19.24 -18.52
C LYS A 216 19.54 20.00 -17.56
N ILE A 217 18.22 19.76 -17.64
CA ILE A 217 17.24 20.38 -16.74
C ILE A 217 17.44 19.88 -15.29
N LYS A 218 17.70 18.58 -15.12
CA LYS A 218 17.99 17.98 -13.81
C LYS A 218 19.18 18.68 -13.16
N ASP A 219 20.28 18.82 -13.87
CA ASP A 219 21.52 19.42 -13.36
C ASP A 219 21.29 20.88 -12.92
N LYS A 220 20.52 21.67 -13.70
CA LYS A 220 20.12 23.04 -13.32
C LYS A 220 19.25 23.07 -12.05
N LEU A 221 18.26 22.18 -11.94
CA LEU A 221 17.44 22.08 -10.74
C LEU A 221 18.26 21.64 -9.52
N GLU A 222 19.27 20.79 -9.68
CA GLU A 222 20.20 20.41 -8.61
C GLU A 222 21.09 21.58 -8.16
N VAL A 223 21.49 22.48 -9.07
CA VAL A 223 22.18 23.73 -8.73
C VAL A 223 21.28 24.62 -7.87
N VAL A 224 20.03 24.85 -8.30
CA VAL A 224 19.04 25.61 -7.51
C VAL A 224 18.86 24.96 -6.14
N LEU A 225 18.69 23.63 -6.08
CA LEU A 225 18.54 22.91 -4.82
C LEU A 225 19.74 23.12 -3.89
N LYS A 226 20.98 22.97 -4.38
CA LYS A 226 22.20 23.18 -3.60
C LYS A 226 22.27 24.59 -3.01
N LYS A 227 21.91 25.63 -3.79
CA LYS A 227 21.85 27.02 -3.30
C LYS A 227 20.89 27.16 -2.12
N LYS A 228 19.69 26.59 -2.22
CA LYS A 228 18.69 26.64 -1.15
C LYS A 228 19.08 25.81 0.08
N LEU A 229 19.71 24.64 -0.12
CA LEU A 229 20.26 23.84 0.98
C LEU A 229 21.38 24.58 1.72
N LEU A 230 22.25 25.27 0.99
CA LEU A 230 23.32 26.07 1.59
C LEU A 230 22.75 27.18 2.49
N GLN A 231 21.70 27.88 2.04
CA GLN A 231 20.98 28.87 2.85
C GLN A 231 20.38 28.24 4.12
N LEU A 232 19.73 27.07 4.02
CA LEU A 232 19.21 26.36 5.20
C LEU A 232 20.32 25.91 6.15
N LYS A 233 21.48 25.51 5.63
CA LYS A 233 22.64 25.13 6.44
C LYS A 233 23.21 26.33 7.19
N HIS A 234 23.34 27.50 6.55
CA HIS A 234 23.76 28.73 7.21
C HIS A 234 22.81 29.18 8.32
N LYS A 235 21.51 28.93 8.15
CA LYS A 235 20.50 29.16 9.18
C LYS A 235 20.41 28.05 10.24
N GLY A 236 21.31 27.06 10.21
CA GLY A 236 21.38 25.98 11.21
C GLY A 236 20.25 24.96 11.15
N LEU A 237 19.44 24.94 10.08
CA LEU A 237 18.27 24.05 9.97
C LEU A 237 18.62 22.65 9.45
N ILE A 238 19.77 22.49 8.80
CA ILE A 238 20.25 21.20 8.28
C ILE A 238 21.76 21.05 8.46
N GLY A 239 22.24 19.82 8.59
CA GLY A 239 23.67 19.51 8.73
C GLY A 239 24.43 19.28 7.41
N THR A 240 23.73 19.10 6.29
CA THR A 240 24.36 18.73 5.01
C THR A 240 23.70 19.38 3.80
N ILE A 241 24.50 19.69 2.77
CA ILE A 241 24.04 20.16 1.46
C ILE A 241 24.09 19.05 0.40
N ASP A 242 24.50 17.83 0.79
CA ASP A 242 24.55 16.68 -0.10
C ASP A 242 23.13 16.25 -0.47
N ILE A 243 22.76 16.47 -1.73
CA ILE A 243 21.46 16.10 -2.30
C ILE A 243 21.17 14.60 -2.11
N ASN A 244 22.19 13.76 -2.04
CA ASN A 244 22.03 12.32 -1.86
C ASN A 244 21.68 11.91 -0.43
N LYS A 245 21.93 12.79 0.55
CA LYS A 245 21.66 12.54 1.98
C LYS A 245 20.38 13.20 2.49
N VAL A 246 19.77 14.09 1.70
CA VAL A 246 18.51 14.75 2.06
C VAL A 246 17.32 14.10 1.37
N ASN A 247 16.15 14.18 2.01
CA ASN A 247 14.90 13.71 1.42
C ASN A 247 13.74 14.61 1.85
N LYS A 248 12.61 14.50 1.15
CA LYS A 248 11.42 15.33 1.40
C LYS A 248 10.89 15.23 2.83
N ARG A 249 11.04 14.08 3.50
CA ARG A 249 10.56 13.87 4.88
C ARG A 249 11.30 14.76 5.88
N LEU A 250 12.60 14.96 5.70
CA LEU A 250 13.39 15.88 6.53
C LEU A 250 12.78 17.29 6.52
N PHE A 251 12.53 17.84 5.33
CA PHE A 251 12.00 19.20 5.19
C PHE A 251 10.54 19.34 5.62
N LEU A 252 9.74 18.28 5.49
CA LEU A 252 8.38 18.26 6.07
C LEU A 252 8.42 18.31 7.61
N GLY A 253 9.40 17.65 8.24
CA GLY A 253 9.64 17.75 9.69
C GLY A 253 10.03 19.17 10.10
N ILE A 254 11.06 19.73 9.46
CA ILE A 254 11.51 21.11 9.69
C ILE A 254 10.35 22.10 9.52
N GLN A 255 9.54 21.93 8.48
CA GLN A 255 8.39 22.79 8.24
C GLN A 255 7.32 22.68 9.34
N ALA A 256 7.07 21.47 9.85
CA ALA A 256 6.15 21.25 10.96
C ALA A 256 6.66 21.91 12.25
N ASP A 257 7.95 21.77 12.55
CA ASP A 257 8.58 22.38 13.73
C ASP A 257 8.52 23.92 13.68
N LEU A 258 8.84 24.51 12.52
CA LEU A 258 8.76 25.96 12.32
C LEU A 258 7.31 26.48 12.41
N GLN A 259 6.33 25.73 11.90
CA GLN A 259 4.92 26.07 12.06
C GLN A 259 4.45 25.95 13.51
N GLY A 260 4.99 24.99 14.27
CA GLY A 260 4.77 24.88 15.72
C GLY A 260 5.23 26.13 16.46
N LYS A 261 6.43 26.63 16.14
CA LYS A 261 6.99 27.87 16.73
C LYS A 261 6.15 29.12 16.45
N LEU A 262 5.57 29.24 15.25
CA LEU A 262 4.65 30.34 14.93
C LEU A 262 3.39 30.29 15.81
N ARG A 263 2.85 29.09 16.05
CA ARG A 263 1.62 28.90 16.86
C ARG A 263 1.87 29.22 18.33
N SER A 264 3.06 28.97 18.85
CA SER A 264 3.45 29.30 20.21
C SER A 264 3.86 30.77 20.41
N GLY A 265 3.52 31.66 19.47
CA GLY A 265 3.72 33.11 19.60
C GLY A 265 5.04 33.66 19.08
N GLY A 266 5.91 32.83 18.49
CA GLY A 266 7.12 33.32 17.82
C GLY A 266 6.76 34.06 16.53
N LYS A 267 6.70 35.39 16.55
CA LYS A 267 6.46 36.24 15.37
C LYS A 267 7.75 36.81 14.77
N ASP A 268 8.84 36.06 14.85
CA ASP A 268 10.11 36.50 14.29
C ASP A 268 10.08 36.43 12.76
N ALA A 269 10.51 37.51 12.11
CA ALA A 269 10.64 37.58 10.65
C ALA A 269 11.48 36.42 10.07
N ASP A 270 12.47 35.94 10.85
CA ASP A 270 13.33 34.82 10.48
C ASP A 270 12.55 33.49 10.38
N VAL A 271 11.55 33.25 11.22
CA VAL A 271 10.73 32.03 11.15
C VAL A 271 9.92 31.99 9.85
N PHE A 272 9.34 33.12 9.43
CA PHE A 272 8.61 33.20 8.16
C PHE A 272 9.54 33.02 6.95
N GLU A 273 10.77 33.55 7.02
CA GLU A 273 11.79 33.32 6.00
C GLU A 273 12.16 31.84 5.91
N ASN A 274 12.41 31.19 7.05
CA ASN A 274 12.75 29.77 7.16
C ASN A 274 11.67 28.85 6.60
N ILE A 275 10.40 29.16 6.87
CA ILE A 275 9.26 28.42 6.31
C ILE A 275 9.21 28.57 4.79
N SER A 276 9.43 29.78 4.27
CA SER A 276 9.46 30.02 2.82
C SER A 276 10.60 29.23 2.17
N LEU A 277 11.81 29.33 2.72
CA LEU A 277 12.99 28.66 2.18
C LEU A 277 12.86 27.12 2.23
N THR A 278 12.30 26.59 3.32
CA THR A 278 11.99 25.15 3.42
C THR A 278 10.96 24.72 2.37
N ALA A 279 9.94 25.54 2.12
CA ALA A 279 8.96 25.29 1.07
C ALA A 279 9.56 25.35 -0.33
N GLU A 280 10.54 26.22 -0.58
CA GLU A 280 11.30 26.27 -1.84
C GLU A 280 12.03 24.95 -2.09
N VAL A 281 12.75 24.43 -1.09
CA VAL A 281 13.44 23.13 -1.18
C VAL A 281 12.47 21.99 -1.48
N ILE A 282 11.32 21.93 -0.79
CA ILE A 282 10.30 20.90 -1.04
C ILE A 282 9.78 20.97 -2.48
N LYS A 283 9.61 22.17 -3.04
CA LYS A 283 9.14 22.38 -4.41
C LYS A 283 10.18 21.95 -5.45
N VAL A 284 11.45 22.30 -5.25
CA VAL A 284 12.54 21.89 -6.16
C VAL A 284 12.76 20.38 -6.10
N LEU A 285 12.73 19.78 -4.90
CA LEU A 285 12.78 18.31 -4.75
C LEU A 285 11.64 17.62 -5.50
N TYR A 286 10.44 18.18 -5.46
CA TYR A 286 9.29 17.63 -6.17
C TYR A 286 9.39 17.82 -7.69
N ALA A 287 9.91 18.96 -8.16
CA ALA A 287 10.21 19.17 -9.58
C ALA A 287 11.22 18.13 -10.10
N LEU A 288 12.30 17.90 -9.34
CA LEU A 288 13.30 16.86 -9.61
C LEU A 288 12.67 15.46 -9.64
N GLU A 289 11.80 15.13 -8.69
CA GLU A 289 11.08 13.84 -8.64
C GLU A 289 10.19 13.64 -9.87
N LEU A 290 9.42 14.67 -10.28
CA LEU A 290 8.59 14.61 -11.48
C LEU A 290 9.43 14.39 -12.76
N LEU A 291 10.52 15.14 -12.93
CA LEU A 291 11.41 15.01 -14.08
C LEU A 291 12.00 13.60 -14.18
N GLN A 292 12.56 13.12 -13.07
CA GLN A 292 13.32 11.88 -12.99
C GLN A 292 12.46 10.61 -13.06
N THR A 293 11.16 10.71 -12.74
CA THR A 293 10.29 9.53 -12.66
C THR A 293 9.14 9.56 -13.66
N GLN A 294 8.63 10.74 -14.03
CA GLN A 294 7.40 10.91 -14.82
C GLN A 294 7.63 11.62 -16.17
N GLY A 295 8.68 12.43 -16.30
CA GLY A 295 9.04 13.14 -17.54
C GLY A 295 8.55 14.59 -17.62
N VAL A 296 8.58 15.13 -18.84
CA VAL A 296 8.46 16.57 -19.13
C VAL A 296 7.05 17.10 -18.86
N LYS A 297 6.00 16.46 -19.41
CA LYS A 297 4.62 17.00 -19.33
C LYS A 297 4.11 17.19 -17.89
N PRO A 298 4.31 16.25 -16.94
CA PRO A 298 3.96 16.45 -15.53
C PRO A 298 4.71 17.63 -14.89
N LEU A 299 5.99 17.82 -15.24
CA LEU A 299 6.81 18.93 -14.75
C LEU A 299 6.32 20.28 -15.29
N ILE A 300 5.98 20.36 -16.58
CA ILE A 300 5.36 21.54 -17.20
C ILE A 300 4.09 21.94 -16.44
N ASN A 301 3.17 20.98 -16.25
CA ASN A 301 1.92 21.23 -15.52
C ASN A 301 2.18 21.72 -14.09
N TYR A 302 3.24 21.23 -13.45
CA TYR A 302 3.64 21.68 -12.12
C TYR A 302 4.15 23.13 -12.14
N PHE A 303 5.05 23.47 -13.07
CA PHE A 303 5.56 24.84 -13.21
C PHE A 303 4.47 25.84 -13.59
N GLN A 304 3.53 25.48 -14.48
CA GLN A 304 2.36 26.32 -14.80
C GLN A 304 1.53 26.64 -13.55
N LYS A 305 1.23 25.62 -12.72
CA LYS A 305 0.51 25.82 -11.45
C LYS A 305 1.28 26.71 -10.47
N MET A 306 2.60 26.56 -10.39
CA MET A 306 3.43 27.44 -9.55
C MET A 306 3.38 28.89 -10.05
N LYS A 307 3.45 29.10 -11.38
CA LYS A 307 3.39 30.42 -12.02
C LYS A 307 2.02 31.10 -11.83
N GLN A 308 0.93 30.35 -11.78
CA GLN A 308 -0.40 30.88 -11.44
C GLN A 308 -0.52 31.27 -9.96
N GLN A 309 0.37 30.78 -9.10
CA GLN A 309 0.35 30.98 -7.66
C GLN A 309 1.53 31.83 -7.17
N LEU A 310 1.93 32.87 -7.91
CA LEU A 310 3.03 33.78 -7.53
C LEU A 310 2.75 34.58 -6.25
N ARG A 311 1.51 34.63 -5.77
CA ARG A 311 1.18 35.14 -4.43
C ARG A 311 1.86 34.34 -3.30
N VAL A 312 2.22 33.09 -3.54
CA VAL A 312 2.96 32.25 -2.58
C VAL A 312 4.42 32.67 -2.58
N LYS A 313 4.93 33.15 -1.44
CA LYS A 313 6.31 33.68 -1.29
C LYS A 313 7.39 32.75 -1.88
N ALA A 314 7.31 31.45 -1.58
CA ALA A 314 8.24 30.45 -2.11
C ALA A 314 8.19 30.34 -3.66
N ASN A 315 7.01 30.42 -4.29
CA ASN A 315 6.92 30.39 -5.75
C ASN A 315 7.55 31.66 -6.34
N ARG A 316 7.23 32.84 -5.80
CA ARG A 316 7.81 34.11 -6.25
C ARG A 316 9.34 34.13 -6.13
N SER A 317 9.86 33.65 -5.00
CA SER A 317 11.30 33.53 -4.75
C SER A 317 11.98 32.60 -5.76
N LEU A 318 11.40 31.42 -6.02
CA LEU A 318 11.93 30.50 -7.04
C LEU A 318 11.90 31.12 -8.45
N PHE A 319 10.82 31.79 -8.84
CA PHE A 319 10.76 32.46 -10.14
C PHE A 319 11.62 33.74 -10.25
N ALA A 320 12.18 34.23 -9.14
CA ALA A 320 13.20 35.29 -9.18
C ALA A 320 14.62 34.74 -9.43
N ASP A 321 14.85 33.46 -9.12
CA ASP A 321 16.12 32.77 -9.36
C ASP A 321 16.35 32.53 -10.87
N ALA A 322 17.51 32.94 -11.37
CA ALA A 322 17.84 32.86 -12.79
C ALA A 322 17.96 31.40 -13.28
N ASP A 323 18.62 30.53 -12.50
CA ASP A 323 18.80 29.12 -12.87
C ASP A 323 17.45 28.38 -12.85
N PHE A 324 16.59 28.71 -11.88
CA PHE A 324 15.25 28.13 -11.84
C PHE A 324 14.41 28.57 -13.03
N ARG A 325 14.41 29.87 -13.39
CA ARG A 325 13.71 30.36 -14.59
C ARG A 325 14.21 29.69 -15.87
N GLU A 326 15.52 29.51 -15.97
CA GLU A 326 16.10 28.84 -17.14
C GLU A 326 15.70 27.36 -17.20
N ALA A 327 15.76 26.64 -16.08
CA ALA A 327 15.28 25.25 -16.01
C ALA A 327 13.79 25.12 -16.39
N VAL A 328 12.96 26.08 -15.95
CA VAL A 328 11.56 26.14 -16.35
C VAL A 328 11.45 26.33 -17.86
N ARG A 329 12.11 27.33 -18.44
CA ARG A 329 12.10 27.61 -19.89
C ARG A 329 12.52 26.39 -20.70
N GLU A 330 13.66 25.80 -20.38
CA GLU A 330 14.18 24.61 -21.07
C GLU A 330 13.21 23.43 -20.99
N THR A 331 12.48 23.29 -19.88
CA THR A 331 11.44 22.26 -19.75
C THR A 331 10.30 22.46 -20.75
N PHE A 332 9.88 23.70 -20.99
CA PHE A 332 8.85 24.00 -22.01
C PHE A 332 9.39 23.82 -23.43
N ASP A 333 10.64 24.20 -23.69
CA ASP A 333 11.27 24.11 -25.01
C ASP A 333 11.35 22.66 -25.52
N ILE A 334 11.42 21.67 -24.62
CA ILE A 334 11.48 20.25 -24.96
C ILE A 334 10.13 19.53 -24.91
N GLU A 335 9.01 20.26 -24.76
CA GLU A 335 7.68 19.67 -24.76
C GLU A 335 7.39 18.99 -26.11
N GLY A 336 7.16 17.67 -26.10
CA GLY A 336 6.92 16.89 -27.31
C GLY A 336 8.18 16.54 -28.10
N VAL A 337 9.33 17.11 -27.73
CA VAL A 337 10.65 16.78 -28.30
C VAL A 337 11.27 15.59 -27.56
N ALA A 338 11.23 15.61 -26.24
CA ALA A 338 11.80 14.56 -25.40
C ALA A 338 10.74 13.96 -24.47
N GLU A 339 10.82 12.64 -24.28
CA GLU A 339 9.95 11.88 -23.38
C GLU A 339 10.78 11.06 -22.41
N HIS A 340 10.19 10.68 -21.27
CA HIS A 340 10.87 9.82 -20.32
C HIS A 340 11.16 8.43 -20.94
N PRO A 341 12.40 7.90 -20.86
CA PRO A 341 12.85 6.69 -21.58
C PRO A 341 12.06 5.42 -21.26
N LYS A 342 11.49 5.37 -20.04
CA LYS A 342 10.62 4.26 -19.61
C LYS A 342 9.37 4.06 -20.47
N PHE A 343 8.86 5.07 -21.16
CA PHE A 343 7.69 4.88 -22.03
C PHE A 343 8.03 3.97 -23.20
N GLU A 344 9.11 4.27 -23.93
CA GLU A 344 9.61 3.39 -25.00
C GLU A 344 10.04 2.03 -24.47
N LYS A 345 10.72 1.99 -23.32
CA LYS A 345 11.11 0.70 -22.70
C LYS A 345 9.91 -0.16 -22.32
N LEU A 346 8.83 0.44 -21.81
CA LEU A 346 7.59 -0.26 -21.50
C LEU A 346 6.95 -0.83 -22.78
N LYS A 347 6.91 -0.03 -23.85
CA LYS A 347 6.40 -0.47 -25.15
C LYS A 347 7.22 -1.64 -25.70
N GLU A 348 8.55 -1.58 -25.63
CA GLU A 348 9.45 -2.67 -26.02
C GLU A 348 9.15 -3.95 -25.21
N ILE A 349 9.03 -3.83 -23.88
CA ILE A 349 8.70 -4.96 -23.00
C ILE A 349 7.37 -5.60 -23.40
N ILE A 350 6.33 -4.79 -23.56
CA ILE A 350 4.98 -5.30 -23.86
C ILE A 350 4.97 -5.96 -25.25
N THR A 351 5.45 -5.26 -26.28
CA THR A 351 5.43 -5.75 -27.67
C THR A 351 6.25 -7.03 -27.86
N SER A 352 7.43 -7.12 -27.22
CA SER A 352 8.30 -8.31 -27.31
C SER A 352 7.74 -9.54 -26.59
N ASN A 353 6.82 -9.34 -25.63
CA ASN A 353 6.29 -10.40 -24.78
C ASN A 353 4.77 -10.62 -24.97
N LEU A 354 4.17 -10.03 -26.01
CA LEU A 354 2.73 -10.10 -26.25
C LEU A 354 2.28 -11.46 -26.84
N GLY A 355 3.22 -12.27 -27.31
CA GLY A 355 2.94 -13.58 -27.90
C GLY A 355 2.07 -14.46 -26.99
N GLY A 356 1.08 -15.15 -27.56
CA GLY A 356 0.25 -16.10 -26.83
C GLY A 356 -0.82 -15.49 -25.90
N ASN A 357 -1.31 -14.27 -26.17
CA ASN A 357 -2.30 -13.56 -25.35
C ASN A 357 -1.83 -13.25 -23.92
N ALA A 358 -0.55 -12.95 -23.74
CA ALA A 358 0.01 -12.61 -22.44
C ALA A 358 -0.70 -11.39 -21.80
N LYS A 359 -0.97 -11.47 -20.50
CA LYS A 359 -1.59 -10.40 -19.71
C LYS A 359 -0.55 -9.65 -18.89
N PHE A 360 -0.62 -8.33 -18.95
CA PHE A 360 0.27 -7.42 -18.23
C PHE A 360 -0.50 -6.62 -17.19
N ILE A 361 0.14 -6.39 -16.04
CA ILE A 361 -0.22 -5.30 -15.13
C ILE A 361 0.93 -4.31 -15.04
N VAL A 362 0.65 -3.03 -15.28
CA VAL A 362 1.63 -1.95 -15.18
C VAL A 362 1.29 -1.10 -13.97
N PHE A 363 2.14 -1.13 -12.96
CA PHE A 363 1.96 -0.31 -11.77
C PHE A 363 2.67 1.04 -11.89
N THR A 364 1.96 2.12 -11.61
CA THR A 364 2.53 3.47 -11.46
C THR A 364 2.01 4.16 -10.18
N GLN A 365 2.73 5.14 -9.67
CA GLN A 365 2.33 5.90 -8.48
C GLN A 365 1.29 6.99 -8.81
N TYR A 366 1.32 7.55 -10.02
CA TYR A 366 0.53 8.73 -10.35
C TYR A 366 -0.54 8.43 -11.41
N ARG A 367 -1.76 8.93 -11.16
CA ARG A 367 -2.89 8.74 -12.10
C ARG A 367 -2.64 9.35 -13.47
N ASN A 368 -2.01 10.53 -13.52
CA ASN A 368 -1.69 11.19 -14.78
C ASN A 368 -0.71 10.37 -15.62
N THR A 369 0.24 9.71 -14.97
CA THR A 369 1.18 8.80 -15.63
C THR A 369 0.47 7.56 -16.13
N GLY A 370 -0.45 7.00 -15.34
CA GLY A 370 -1.31 5.91 -15.81
C GLY A 370 -2.10 6.29 -17.06
N LYS A 371 -2.74 7.47 -17.07
CA LYS A 371 -3.43 8.01 -18.25
C LYS A 371 -2.50 8.14 -19.46
N ARG A 372 -1.28 8.63 -19.25
CA ARG A 372 -0.27 8.77 -20.31
C ARG A 372 0.19 7.42 -20.85
N ILE A 373 0.45 6.44 -19.98
CA ILE A 373 0.81 5.08 -20.37
C ILE A 373 -0.30 4.49 -21.25
N VAL A 374 -1.57 4.60 -20.83
CA VAL A 374 -2.70 4.12 -21.64
C VAL A 374 -2.73 4.82 -22.99
N LYS A 375 -2.61 6.16 -23.05
CA LYS A 375 -2.56 6.91 -24.31
C LYS A 375 -1.40 6.45 -25.20
N PHE A 376 -0.23 6.25 -24.63
CA PHE A 376 0.99 5.87 -25.33
C PHE A 376 0.94 4.45 -25.91
N LEU A 377 0.22 3.54 -25.25
CA LEU A 377 0.08 2.15 -25.68
C LEU A 377 -1.14 1.90 -26.57
N LYS A 378 -2.10 2.83 -26.63
CA LYS A 378 -3.43 2.64 -27.26
C LYS A 378 -3.35 2.30 -28.75
N ASP A 379 -2.38 2.85 -29.46
CA ASP A 379 -2.26 2.72 -30.91
C ASP A 379 -1.37 1.52 -31.33
N LEU A 380 -0.90 0.72 -30.35
CA LEU A 380 -0.09 -0.46 -30.64
C LEU A 380 -0.98 -1.64 -31.04
N LYS A 381 -0.61 -2.31 -32.14
CA LYS A 381 -1.32 -3.49 -32.64
C LYS A 381 -1.40 -4.57 -31.56
N ASN A 382 -2.59 -5.13 -31.36
CA ASN A 382 -2.89 -6.19 -30.39
C ASN A 382 -2.70 -5.80 -28.91
N VAL A 383 -2.49 -4.52 -28.59
CA VAL A 383 -2.38 -4.05 -27.21
C VAL A 383 -3.66 -3.29 -26.86
N HIS A 384 -4.34 -3.74 -25.81
CA HIS A 384 -5.60 -3.18 -25.34
C HIS A 384 -5.42 -2.69 -23.89
N PRO A 385 -4.87 -1.47 -23.70
CA PRO A 385 -4.59 -0.94 -22.38
C PRO A 385 -5.83 -0.33 -21.74
N VAL A 386 -6.00 -0.53 -20.44
CA VAL A 386 -7.06 0.10 -19.64
C VAL A 386 -6.52 0.66 -18.34
N LEU A 387 -7.05 1.82 -17.94
CA LEU A 387 -6.67 2.47 -16.69
C LEU A 387 -7.46 1.89 -15.51
N PHE A 388 -6.77 1.57 -14.41
CA PHE A 388 -7.37 1.09 -13.17
C PHE A 388 -6.92 1.94 -11.97
N ILE A 389 -7.79 2.87 -11.55
CA ILE A 389 -7.53 3.82 -10.47
C ILE A 389 -8.62 3.79 -9.40
N GLY A 390 -8.37 4.49 -8.30
CA GLY A 390 -9.25 4.54 -7.13
C GLY A 390 -10.49 5.41 -7.32
N GLN A 391 -11.43 5.31 -6.38
CA GLN A 391 -12.74 5.97 -6.45
C GLN A 391 -12.69 7.48 -6.20
N GLN A 392 -11.74 7.96 -5.38
CA GLN A 392 -11.71 9.39 -5.02
C GLN A 392 -11.28 10.29 -6.18
N GLY A 393 -11.80 11.51 -6.26
CA GLY A 393 -11.39 12.54 -7.22
C GLY A 393 -12.16 12.51 -8.55
N LYS A 394 -12.06 13.60 -9.33
CA LYS A 394 -12.86 13.84 -10.55
C LYS A 394 -12.81 12.70 -11.58
N ASP A 395 -11.69 12.00 -11.68
CA ASP A 395 -11.47 10.90 -12.61
C ASP A 395 -11.54 9.51 -11.95
N GLY A 396 -12.01 9.41 -10.71
CA GLY A 396 -12.04 8.13 -10.00
C GLY A 396 -12.99 7.13 -10.64
N LEU A 397 -12.64 5.84 -10.61
CA LEU A 397 -13.53 4.78 -11.07
C LEU A 397 -14.45 4.36 -9.93
N THR A 398 -15.76 4.30 -10.16
CA THR A 398 -16.71 3.73 -9.20
C THR A 398 -16.45 2.24 -8.98
N GLN A 399 -16.93 1.67 -7.87
CA GLN A 399 -16.77 0.23 -7.61
C GLN A 399 -17.35 -0.64 -8.75
N LYS A 400 -18.50 -0.26 -9.30
CA LYS A 400 -19.12 -0.95 -10.44
C LYS A 400 -18.22 -0.90 -11.69
N GLN A 401 -17.59 0.25 -11.96
CA GLN A 401 -16.63 0.39 -13.06
C GLN A 401 -15.36 -0.42 -12.82
N GLN A 402 -14.83 -0.43 -11.60
CA GLN A 402 -13.65 -1.22 -11.24
C GLN A 402 -13.89 -2.72 -11.44
N LEU A 403 -15.04 -3.24 -10.99
CA LEU A 403 -15.43 -4.63 -11.20
C LEU A 403 -15.58 -4.98 -12.69
N LYS A 404 -16.19 -4.07 -13.47
CA LYS A 404 -16.29 -4.26 -14.93
C LYS A 404 -14.92 -4.32 -15.59
N VAL A 405 -14.02 -3.39 -15.30
CA VAL A 405 -12.65 -3.37 -15.86
C VAL A 405 -11.91 -4.67 -15.54
N VAL A 406 -12.05 -5.18 -14.31
CA VAL A 406 -11.41 -6.44 -13.92
C VAL A 406 -12.02 -7.65 -14.63
N LYS A 407 -13.34 -7.68 -14.79
CA LYS A 407 -14.02 -8.71 -15.58
C LYS A 407 -13.57 -8.68 -17.05
N ASP A 408 -13.59 -7.50 -17.68
CA ASP A 408 -13.18 -7.31 -19.07
C ASP A 408 -11.69 -7.70 -19.27
N PHE A 409 -10.84 -7.43 -18.28
CA PHE A 409 -9.44 -7.89 -18.29
C PHE A 409 -9.31 -9.41 -18.12
N ASP A 410 -10.16 -10.04 -17.31
CA ASP A 410 -10.16 -11.50 -17.15
C ASP A 410 -10.64 -12.22 -18.42
N GLU A 411 -11.64 -11.67 -19.09
CA GLU A 411 -12.17 -12.17 -20.36
C GLU A 411 -11.26 -11.89 -21.57
N GLY A 412 -10.18 -11.10 -21.38
CA GLY A 412 -9.19 -10.81 -22.41
C GLY A 412 -9.54 -9.65 -23.34
N ILE A 413 -10.62 -8.90 -23.06
CA ILE A 413 -10.95 -7.64 -23.75
C ILE A 413 -9.82 -6.63 -23.57
N PHE A 414 -9.23 -6.59 -22.38
CA PHE A 414 -8.00 -5.87 -22.10
C PHE A 414 -6.88 -6.85 -21.77
N ASN A 415 -5.68 -6.60 -22.29
CA ASN A 415 -4.49 -7.39 -21.99
C ASN A 415 -3.39 -6.58 -21.28
N VAL A 416 -3.57 -5.27 -21.09
CA VAL A 416 -2.69 -4.42 -20.28
C VAL A 416 -3.49 -3.61 -19.26
N LEU A 417 -3.39 -3.96 -17.98
CA LEU A 417 -4.02 -3.25 -16.87
C LEU A 417 -3.05 -2.22 -16.30
N VAL A 418 -3.28 -0.93 -16.50
CA VAL A 418 -2.43 0.15 -15.97
C VAL A 418 -3.01 0.63 -14.64
N ALA A 419 -2.37 0.29 -13.52
CA ALA A 419 -2.93 0.51 -12.20
C ALA A 419 -2.10 1.45 -11.31
N THR A 420 -2.80 2.25 -10.50
CA THR A 420 -2.17 2.98 -9.38
C THR A 420 -2.15 2.13 -8.10
N SER A 421 -1.99 2.77 -6.93
CA SER A 421 -2.02 2.10 -5.62
C SER A 421 -3.31 1.34 -5.29
N VAL A 422 -4.32 1.40 -6.15
CA VAL A 422 -5.64 0.76 -5.95
C VAL A 422 -5.62 -0.71 -6.34
N ALA A 423 -4.67 -1.13 -7.18
CA ALA A 423 -4.38 -2.54 -7.42
C ALA A 423 -3.48 -3.17 -6.34
N GLU A 424 -2.92 -2.37 -5.42
CA GLU A 424 -2.09 -2.89 -4.32
C GLU A 424 -2.95 -3.61 -3.28
N GLU A 425 -4.10 -3.02 -2.98
CA GLU A 425 -4.98 -3.45 -1.91
C GLU A 425 -6.40 -3.56 -2.44
N GLY A 426 -6.99 -4.72 -2.21
CA GLY A 426 -8.43 -4.79 -2.05
C GLY A 426 -9.24 -5.42 -3.16
N LEU A 427 -8.67 -5.60 -4.35
CA LEU A 427 -9.34 -6.28 -5.46
C LEU A 427 -8.57 -7.53 -5.90
N HIS A 428 -9.28 -8.62 -6.14
CA HIS A 428 -8.73 -9.81 -6.77
C HIS A 428 -8.50 -9.55 -8.26
N ILE A 429 -7.30 -9.07 -8.61
CA ILE A 429 -6.88 -9.00 -10.00
C ILE A 429 -6.56 -10.43 -10.48
N PRO A 430 -7.05 -10.85 -11.66
CA PRO A 430 -6.71 -12.10 -12.31
C PRO A 430 -5.20 -12.33 -12.39
N SER A 431 -4.79 -13.59 -12.54
CA SER A 431 -3.38 -13.91 -12.74
C SER A 431 -2.87 -13.26 -14.02
N VAL A 432 -1.71 -12.61 -13.90
CA VAL A 432 -0.98 -12.00 -15.01
C VAL A 432 0.34 -12.72 -15.23
N ASP A 433 0.83 -12.69 -16.47
CA ASP A 433 2.11 -13.26 -16.86
C ASP A 433 3.26 -12.28 -16.51
N TYR A 434 2.99 -10.98 -16.62
CA TYR A 434 3.96 -9.92 -16.38
C TYR A 434 3.40 -8.85 -15.44
N ALA A 435 4.12 -8.53 -14.37
CA ALA A 435 3.97 -7.23 -13.70
C ALA A 435 5.14 -6.33 -13.99
N VAL A 436 4.83 -5.14 -14.48
CA VAL A 436 5.80 -4.09 -14.73
C VAL A 436 5.59 -2.97 -13.71
N PHE A 437 6.61 -2.68 -12.92
CA PHE A 437 6.66 -1.50 -12.07
C PHE A 437 7.28 -0.38 -12.89
N PHE A 438 6.47 0.62 -13.25
CA PHE A 438 6.94 1.77 -14.01
C PHE A 438 7.97 2.59 -13.24
N GLU A 439 7.85 2.61 -11.92
CA GLU A 439 8.89 3.08 -11.01
C GLU A 439 8.95 2.22 -9.74
N PRO A 440 10.12 2.10 -9.09
CA PRO A 440 10.20 1.50 -7.77
C PRO A 440 9.45 2.37 -6.76
N VAL A 441 8.85 1.71 -5.77
CA VAL A 441 8.17 2.39 -4.65
C VAL A 441 9.04 2.21 -3.42
N PRO A 442 9.30 3.26 -2.61
CA PRO A 442 10.13 3.17 -1.40
C PRO A 442 9.39 2.49 -0.23
N SER A 443 8.70 1.37 -0.50
CA SER A 443 7.91 0.61 0.44
C SER A 443 8.00 -0.89 0.15
N GLY A 444 8.62 -1.64 1.06
CA GLY A 444 8.66 -3.11 0.99
C GLY A 444 7.27 -3.74 1.02
N LEU A 445 6.33 -3.16 1.78
CA LEU A 445 4.92 -3.57 1.84
C LEU A 445 4.30 -3.65 0.44
N ARG A 446 4.37 -2.54 -0.30
CA ARG A 446 3.76 -2.40 -1.63
C ARG A 446 4.44 -3.31 -2.64
N MET A 447 5.76 -3.47 -2.56
CA MET A 447 6.50 -4.36 -3.44
C MET A 447 6.06 -5.82 -3.25
N ILE A 448 5.95 -6.29 -2.01
CA ILE A 448 5.52 -7.67 -1.68
C ILE A 448 4.05 -7.91 -2.09
N GLN A 449 3.15 -6.96 -1.77
CA GLN A 449 1.74 -7.08 -2.12
C GLN A 449 1.52 -7.12 -3.64
N ARG A 450 2.21 -6.27 -4.40
CA ARG A 450 2.14 -6.22 -5.87
C ARG A 450 2.75 -7.48 -6.51
N ARG A 451 3.90 -7.96 -6.01
CA ARG A 451 4.49 -9.26 -6.42
C ARG A 451 3.54 -10.44 -6.19
N GLY A 452 2.72 -10.35 -5.14
CA GLY A 452 1.68 -11.32 -4.81
C GLY A 452 0.52 -11.50 -5.80
N ARG A 453 0.40 -10.59 -6.76
CA ARG A 453 -0.62 -10.63 -7.82
C ARG A 453 -0.12 -11.32 -9.09
N VAL A 454 1.17 -11.63 -9.15
CA VAL A 454 1.85 -12.21 -10.30
C VAL A 454 2.09 -13.70 -10.06
N GLY A 455 1.85 -14.51 -11.09
CA GLY A 455 2.25 -15.91 -11.08
C GLY A 455 1.47 -16.82 -10.12
N ARG A 456 0.17 -16.57 -9.89
CA ARG A 456 -0.68 -17.49 -9.11
C ARG A 456 -0.86 -18.84 -9.82
N THR A 457 -0.93 -18.84 -11.15
CA THR A 457 -1.21 -20.02 -12.00
C THR A 457 0.00 -20.43 -12.86
N LYS A 458 0.88 -19.52 -13.27
CA LYS A 458 2.12 -19.78 -14.04
C LYS A 458 3.35 -19.10 -13.42
N VAL A 459 4.56 -19.38 -13.92
CA VAL A 459 5.76 -18.58 -13.58
C VAL A 459 5.53 -17.17 -14.12
N GLY A 460 5.39 -16.19 -13.24
CA GLY A 460 5.14 -14.80 -13.62
C GLY A 460 6.40 -13.96 -13.44
N LYS A 461 6.70 -13.10 -14.42
CA LYS A 461 7.86 -12.21 -14.41
C LYS A 461 7.53 -10.87 -13.77
N VAL A 462 8.38 -10.42 -12.85
CA VAL A 462 8.26 -9.11 -12.20
C VAL A 462 9.37 -8.21 -12.71
N LEU A 463 9.01 -7.23 -13.53
CA LEU A 463 9.93 -6.26 -14.12
C LEU A 463 9.88 -4.97 -13.32
N VAL A 464 11.03 -4.52 -12.82
CA VAL A 464 11.13 -3.25 -12.09
C VAL A 464 11.97 -2.28 -12.89
N MET A 465 11.31 -1.31 -13.51
CA MET A 465 12.00 -0.24 -14.25
C MET A 465 12.53 0.82 -13.29
N TYR A 466 13.76 1.25 -13.49
CA TYR A 466 14.35 2.39 -12.77
C TYR A 466 15.20 3.23 -13.72
N THR A 467 15.29 4.53 -13.45
CA THR A 467 16.23 5.40 -14.12
C THR A 467 17.52 5.48 -13.29
N LYS A 468 18.67 5.24 -13.92
CA LYS A 468 19.99 5.35 -13.30
C LYS A 468 20.29 6.79 -12.88
N ASP A 469 21.08 6.96 -11.82
CA ASP A 469 21.49 8.27 -11.28
C ASP A 469 20.29 9.15 -10.91
N CYS A 470 19.14 8.53 -10.59
CA CYS A 470 17.90 9.21 -10.26
C CYS A 470 17.33 8.73 -8.93
N ILE A 471 16.27 9.39 -8.46
CA ILE A 471 15.54 9.00 -7.24
C ILE A 471 15.01 7.55 -7.31
N ASP A 472 14.71 7.03 -8.50
CA ASP A 472 14.28 5.65 -8.69
C ASP A 472 15.30 4.64 -8.17
N GLU A 473 16.58 4.82 -8.53
CA GLU A 473 17.64 3.92 -8.10
C GLU A 473 17.74 3.89 -6.57
N LYS A 474 17.64 5.06 -5.91
CA LYS A 474 17.56 5.16 -4.45
C LYS A 474 16.35 4.40 -3.90
N TYR A 475 15.18 4.53 -4.52
CA TYR A 475 13.97 3.82 -4.09
C TYR A 475 14.06 2.32 -4.28
N LEU A 476 14.75 1.84 -5.32
CA LEU A 476 15.03 0.43 -5.54
C LEU A 476 15.87 -0.17 -4.40
N TYR A 477 16.94 0.51 -4.00
CA TYR A 477 17.77 0.08 -2.86
C TYR A 477 17.02 0.16 -1.53
N VAL A 478 16.29 1.26 -1.28
CA VAL A 478 15.50 1.43 -0.05
C VAL A 478 14.41 0.37 0.08
N SER A 479 13.74 -0.01 -1.01
CA SER A 479 12.71 -1.06 -0.97
C SER A 479 13.29 -2.40 -0.53
N ARG A 480 14.42 -2.80 -1.12
CA ARG A 480 15.14 -4.03 -0.76
C ARG A 480 15.63 -4.02 0.68
N ALA A 481 16.18 -2.90 1.13
CA ALA A 481 16.61 -2.73 2.52
C ALA A 481 15.43 -2.89 3.49
N LYS A 482 14.28 -2.27 3.19
CA LYS A 482 13.06 -2.40 4.00
C LYS A 482 12.50 -3.81 4.04
N GLU A 483 12.57 -4.56 2.95
CA GLU A 483 12.17 -5.99 2.91
C GLU A 483 13.05 -6.84 3.83
N LYS A 484 14.38 -6.65 3.78
CA LYS A 484 15.30 -7.31 4.72
C LYS A 484 15.03 -6.92 6.18
N MET A 485 14.89 -5.61 6.44
CA MET A 485 14.58 -5.09 7.78
C MET A 485 13.25 -5.63 8.31
N MET A 486 12.26 -5.89 7.46
CA MET A 486 10.99 -6.50 7.86
C MET A 486 11.19 -7.91 8.42
N LYS A 487 11.98 -8.76 7.75
CA LYS A 487 12.29 -10.11 8.27
C LYS A 487 12.92 -10.03 9.67
N THR A 488 13.92 -9.16 9.85
CA THR A 488 14.56 -8.93 11.15
C THR A 488 13.58 -8.38 12.19
N ALA A 489 12.75 -7.40 11.82
CA ALA A 489 11.77 -6.80 12.73
C ALA A 489 10.75 -7.83 13.24
N ILE A 490 10.23 -8.69 12.37
CA ILE A 490 9.29 -9.77 12.75
C ILE A 490 9.94 -10.72 13.76
N ASN A 491 11.18 -11.13 13.53
CA ASN A 491 11.91 -12.01 14.45
C ASN A 491 12.10 -11.34 15.82
N ASN A 492 12.50 -10.06 15.86
CA ASN A 492 12.65 -9.32 17.11
C ASN A 492 11.33 -9.24 17.90
N VAL A 493 10.22 -8.94 17.23
CA VAL A 493 8.88 -8.91 17.85
C VAL A 493 8.51 -10.29 18.41
N LYS A 494 8.78 -11.37 17.66
CA LYS A 494 8.50 -12.75 18.08
C LYS A 494 9.23 -13.08 19.39
N GLU A 495 10.51 -12.74 19.50
CA GLU A 495 11.31 -12.99 20.71
C GLU A 495 10.89 -12.13 21.91
N VAL A 496 10.55 -10.84 21.67
CA VAL A 496 10.03 -9.96 22.73
C VAL A 496 8.69 -10.48 23.27
N ILE A 497 7.81 -10.99 22.42
CA ILE A 497 6.51 -11.54 22.84
C ILE A 497 6.68 -12.86 23.60
N LYS A 498 7.60 -13.73 23.19
CA LYS A 498 7.92 -14.98 23.91
C LYS A 498 8.49 -14.72 25.30
N SER A 499 9.48 -13.84 25.42
CA SER A 499 10.11 -13.54 26.72
C SER A 499 9.12 -12.94 27.73
N ARG A 500 8.16 -12.12 27.29
CA ARG A 500 7.07 -11.62 28.14
C ARG A 500 6.13 -12.73 28.65
N LYS A 501 5.96 -13.82 27.91
CA LYS A 501 5.18 -14.98 28.37
C LYS A 501 5.94 -15.79 29.43
N GLN A 502 7.25 -15.97 29.26
CA GLN A 502 8.09 -16.69 30.22
C GLN A 502 8.17 -15.97 31.57
N ARG A 503 8.43 -14.66 31.58
CA ARG A 503 8.47 -13.88 32.84
C ARG A 503 7.17 -13.99 33.64
N ARG A 504 6.02 -13.91 32.96
CA ARG A 504 4.71 -14.08 33.59
C ARG A 504 4.45 -15.48 34.17
N ILE A 505 5.23 -16.50 33.83
CA ILE A 505 5.12 -17.84 34.39
C ILE A 505 6.09 -17.99 35.56
N GLU A 506 7.27 -17.37 35.48
CA GLU A 506 8.28 -17.32 36.56
C GLU A 506 7.85 -16.41 37.74
N ASP A 507 6.93 -15.46 37.50
CA ASP A 507 6.33 -14.57 38.51
C ASP A 507 5.18 -15.22 39.32
N PHE A 508 4.86 -16.50 39.06
CA PHE A 508 3.93 -17.34 39.86
C PHE A 508 4.71 -18.50 40.50
#